data_AF-A0A2Z2H071-F1
#
_entry.id   AF-A0A2Z2H071-F1
#
_cell.length_a   1.000
_cell.length_b   1.000
_cell.length_c   1.000
_cell.angle_alpha   90.00
_cell.angle_beta   90.00
_cell.angle_gamma   90.00
#
_symmetry.space_group_name_H-M   'P 1'
#
loop_
_entity.id
_entity.type
_entity.pdbx_description
1 polymer ?
#
loop_
_entity_poly.entity_id
_entity_poly.type
_entity_poly.pdbx_seq_one_letter_code
_entity_poly.pdbx_strand_id
1 'polypeptide(L)'
;MGVDRFTEYVKKFEYGNQDVSGDSGKHNGLTQSWLMSSLTISPKEQIQFLLRFVAHKLPVSEAAYDMAYATIPQYQAAEGWAVHGKSGSGWLRDNNGKINESRPQGWFVGWAEKNGRQVVFARLEIGKEKSDIPGGSKAREDILVELPVLMGNK
;
A
#
# COMPACT_ATOMS: atom_id res chain seq x y z
N MET A 1 -2.32 -16.13 -12.79
CA MET A 1 -1.28 -16.76 -11.93
C MET A 1 -1.91 -17.87 -11.12
N GLY A 2 -1.14 -18.88 -10.71
CA GLY A 2 -1.56 -19.91 -9.74
C GLY A 2 -0.93 -19.70 -8.36
N VAL A 3 -1.36 -20.48 -7.36
CA VAL A 3 -0.92 -20.38 -5.95
C VAL A 3 0.60 -20.41 -5.80
N ASP A 4 1.28 -21.35 -6.47
CA ASP A 4 2.73 -21.54 -6.31
C ASP A 4 3.51 -20.30 -6.77
N ARG A 5 3.21 -19.81 -7.99
CA ARG A 5 3.85 -18.61 -8.52
C ARG A 5 3.52 -17.37 -7.68
N PHE A 6 2.29 -17.25 -7.19
CA PHE A 6 1.91 -16.14 -6.32
C PHE A 6 2.72 -16.14 -5.02
N THR A 7 2.81 -17.30 -4.37
CA THR A 7 3.60 -17.49 -3.14
C THR A 7 5.08 -17.19 -3.39
N GLU A 8 5.62 -17.65 -4.51
CA GLU A 8 7.02 -17.41 -4.89
C GLU A 8 7.32 -15.92 -5.03
N TYR A 9 6.46 -15.15 -5.72
CA TYR A 9 6.66 -13.70 -5.86
C TYR A 9 6.55 -12.95 -4.53
N VAL A 10 5.56 -13.29 -3.70
CA VAL A 10 5.41 -12.67 -2.36
C VAL A 10 6.66 -12.89 -1.51
N LYS A 11 7.25 -14.10 -1.57
CA LYS A 11 8.52 -14.41 -0.90
C LYS A 11 9.71 -13.69 -1.50
N LYS A 12 9.86 -13.70 -2.83
CA LYS A 12 10.94 -13.00 -3.55
C LYS A 12 10.92 -11.49 -3.31
N PHE A 13 9.73 -10.92 -3.11
CA PHE A 13 9.56 -9.52 -2.75
C PHE A 13 9.71 -9.25 -1.26
N GLU A 14 9.90 -10.28 -0.43
CA GLU A 14 9.95 -10.18 1.03
C GLU A 14 8.79 -9.32 1.56
N TYR A 15 7.58 -9.56 1.04
CA TYR A 15 6.45 -8.67 1.23
C TYR A 15 5.75 -8.94 2.57
N GLY A 16 6.12 -8.16 3.58
CA GLY A 16 5.55 -8.25 4.93
C GLY A 16 5.76 -9.63 5.56
N ASN A 17 4.70 -10.18 6.17
CA ASN A 17 4.74 -11.50 6.79
C ASN A 17 4.75 -12.67 5.78
N GLN A 18 4.57 -12.39 4.48
CA GLN A 18 4.56 -13.37 3.38
C GLN A 18 3.52 -14.50 3.52
N ASP A 19 2.53 -14.33 4.39
CA ASP A 19 1.50 -15.35 4.63
C ASP A 19 0.35 -15.18 3.63
N VAL A 20 0.34 -16.05 2.62
CA VAL A 20 -0.69 -16.08 1.57
C VAL A 20 -1.72 -17.20 1.77
N SER A 21 -1.87 -17.73 2.98
CA SER A 21 -2.79 -18.84 3.28
C SER A 21 -4.28 -18.47 3.12
N GLY A 22 -4.64 -17.19 3.34
CA GLY A 22 -6.01 -16.70 3.33
C GLY A 22 -6.73 -16.93 4.66
N ASP A 23 -8.06 -17.02 4.60
CA ASP A 23 -8.87 -17.25 5.80
C ASP A 23 -8.71 -18.70 6.28
N SER A 24 -8.58 -18.88 7.60
CA SER A 24 -8.46 -20.19 8.24
C SER A 24 -9.58 -21.15 7.78
N GLY A 25 -9.17 -22.31 7.26
CA GLY A 25 -10.06 -23.38 6.79
C GLY A 25 -10.76 -23.13 5.46
N LYS A 26 -10.55 -21.99 4.77
CA LYS A 26 -11.30 -21.65 3.54
C LYS A 26 -10.55 -21.91 2.23
N HIS A 27 -9.26 -22.21 2.28
CA HIS A 27 -8.42 -22.47 1.09
C HIS A 27 -8.52 -21.37 0.01
N ASN A 28 -8.63 -20.10 0.43
CA ASN A 28 -8.91 -18.96 -0.44
C ASN A 28 -7.74 -17.96 -0.58
N GLY A 29 -6.53 -18.36 -0.18
CA GLY A 29 -5.34 -17.50 -0.16
C GLY A 29 -4.97 -16.82 -1.47
N LEU A 30 -5.25 -17.45 -2.61
CA LEU A 30 -4.99 -16.89 -3.94
C LEU A 30 -5.83 -15.62 -4.22
N THR A 31 -7.00 -15.48 -3.61
CA THR A 31 -7.94 -14.39 -3.90
C THR A 31 -8.27 -13.53 -2.69
N GLN A 32 -7.94 -13.98 -1.48
CA GLN A 32 -8.37 -13.33 -0.23
C GLN A 32 -7.22 -12.94 0.71
N SER A 33 -5.99 -13.42 0.51
CA SER A 33 -4.92 -13.23 1.50
C SER A 33 -4.63 -11.76 1.85
N TRP A 34 -4.74 -10.85 0.88
CA TRP A 34 -4.54 -9.40 1.09
C TRP A 34 -5.81 -8.65 1.53
N LEU A 35 -6.98 -9.29 1.56
CA LEU A 35 -8.26 -8.67 1.89
C LEU A 35 -8.58 -8.79 3.37
N MET A 36 -7.81 -8.08 4.20
CA MET A 36 -7.96 -8.11 5.66
C MET A 36 -7.90 -9.56 6.21
N SER A 37 -6.95 -10.34 5.70
CA SER A 37 -6.79 -11.76 5.97
C SER A 37 -5.33 -12.05 6.37
N SER A 38 -4.76 -13.17 5.94
CA SER A 38 -3.43 -13.65 6.36
C SER A 38 -2.26 -12.71 6.03
N LEU A 39 -2.27 -12.05 4.87
CA LEU A 39 -1.14 -11.25 4.41
C LEU A 39 -1.16 -9.89 5.09
N THR A 40 -0.09 -9.56 5.81
CA THR A 40 0.05 -8.30 6.54
C THR A 40 1.40 -7.67 6.28
N ILE A 41 1.43 -6.33 6.28
CA ILE A 41 2.63 -5.54 6.06
C ILE A 41 2.52 -4.23 6.86
N SER A 42 3.60 -3.85 7.54
CA SER A 42 3.68 -2.59 8.30
C SER A 42 4.03 -1.40 7.39
N PRO A 43 3.82 -0.14 7.84
CA PRO A 43 4.24 1.03 7.06
C PRO A 43 5.74 1.05 6.78
N LYS A 44 6.57 0.58 7.73
CA LYS A 44 8.02 0.50 7.55
C LYS A 44 8.40 -0.50 6.45
N GLU A 45 7.76 -1.66 6.42
CA GLU A 45 7.98 -2.67 5.37
C GLU A 45 7.47 -2.19 4.01
N GLN A 46 6.35 -1.44 3.97
CA GLN A 46 5.89 -0.77 2.74
C GLN A 46 6.96 0.17 2.18
N ILE A 47 7.58 0.99 3.04
CA ILE A 47 8.69 1.87 2.62
C ILE A 47 9.86 1.04 2.06
N GLN A 48 10.24 -0.05 2.72
CA GLN A 48 11.36 -0.90 2.26
C GLN A 48 11.07 -1.56 0.90
N PHE A 49 9.85 -2.05 0.70
CA PHE A 49 9.41 -2.58 -0.59
C PHE A 49 9.47 -1.49 -1.67
N LEU A 50 8.89 -0.33 -1.40
CA LEU A 50 8.85 0.79 -2.36
C LEU A 50 10.25 1.34 -2.68
N LEU A 51 11.16 1.43 -1.71
CA LEU A 51 12.55 1.82 -1.95
C LEU A 51 13.27 0.88 -2.92
N ARG A 52 13.01 -0.43 -2.85
CA ARG A 52 13.54 -1.39 -3.83
C ARG A 52 12.81 -1.31 -5.16
N PHE A 53 11.51 -1.05 -5.16
CA PHE A 53 10.73 -0.85 -6.38
C PHE A 53 11.27 0.35 -7.17
N VAL A 54 11.36 1.53 -6.56
CA VAL A 54 11.83 2.76 -7.25
C VAL A 54 13.30 2.70 -7.65
N ALA A 55 14.10 1.86 -6.99
CA ALA A 55 15.49 1.62 -7.35
C ALA A 55 15.69 0.47 -8.35
N HIS A 56 14.61 -0.11 -8.89
CA HIS A 56 14.62 -1.26 -9.81
C HIS A 56 15.39 -2.48 -9.25
N LYS A 57 15.24 -2.77 -7.95
CA LYS A 57 15.95 -3.84 -7.21
C LYS A 57 15.11 -5.08 -6.88
N LEU A 58 13.87 -5.15 -7.35
CA LEU A 58 13.03 -6.34 -7.25
C LEU A 58 13.39 -7.31 -8.39
N PRO A 59 13.30 -8.63 -8.16
CA PRO A 59 13.69 -9.64 -9.15
C PRO A 59 12.61 -9.84 -10.21
N VAL A 60 12.35 -8.82 -11.03
CA VAL A 60 11.43 -8.81 -12.17
C VAL A 60 12.10 -8.19 -13.40
N SER A 61 11.50 -8.35 -14.58
CA SER A 61 11.99 -7.72 -15.82
C SER A 61 11.75 -6.21 -15.81
N GLU A 62 12.58 -5.45 -16.54
CA GLU A 62 12.36 -4.01 -16.79
C GLU A 62 10.98 -3.71 -17.37
N ALA A 63 10.49 -4.53 -18.29
CA ALA A 63 9.12 -4.39 -18.82
C ALA A 63 8.03 -4.46 -17.74
N ALA A 64 8.27 -5.16 -16.63
CA ALA A 64 7.32 -5.20 -15.51
C ALA A 64 7.35 -3.90 -14.70
N TYR A 65 8.53 -3.28 -14.56
CA TYR A 65 8.66 -1.94 -14.00
C TYR A 65 7.93 -0.93 -14.85
N ASP A 66 8.20 -0.89 -16.16
CA ASP A 66 7.57 0.06 -17.08
C ASP A 66 6.04 0.01 -16.98
N MET A 67 5.48 -1.20 -16.93
CA MET A 67 4.02 -1.39 -16.82
C MET A 67 3.47 -1.03 -15.45
N ALA A 68 4.22 -1.28 -14.37
CA ALA A 68 3.83 -0.81 -13.05
C ALA A 68 3.81 0.72 -13.00
N TYR A 69 4.87 1.39 -13.47
CA TYR A 69 4.93 2.85 -13.55
C TYR A 69 3.81 3.45 -14.39
N ALA A 70 3.49 2.85 -15.53
CA ALA A 70 2.43 3.31 -16.42
C ALA A 70 1.01 3.17 -15.84
N THR A 71 0.81 2.27 -14.87
CA THR A 71 -0.51 1.97 -14.29
C THR A 71 -0.74 2.58 -12.93
N ILE A 72 0.32 2.97 -12.21
CA ILE A 72 0.19 3.65 -10.92
C ILE A 72 -0.33 5.08 -11.15
N PRO A 73 -1.48 5.46 -10.55
CA PRO A 73 -2.01 6.80 -10.70
C PRO A 73 -1.05 7.88 -10.22
N GLN A 74 -1.02 8.98 -10.97
CA GLN A 74 -0.31 10.20 -10.61
C GLN A 74 -1.30 11.27 -10.15
N TYR A 75 -0.93 12.00 -9.11
CA TYR A 75 -1.66 13.10 -8.50
C TYR A 75 -0.75 14.33 -8.42
N GLN A 76 -1.36 15.51 -8.33
CA GLN A 76 -0.64 16.76 -8.08
C GLN A 76 -0.86 17.18 -6.63
N ALA A 77 0.23 17.46 -5.93
CA ALA A 77 0.22 18.12 -4.63
C ALA A 77 0.71 19.57 -4.76
N ALA A 78 0.50 20.38 -3.74
CA ALA A 78 0.88 21.78 -3.79
C ALA A 78 2.40 21.96 -3.98
N GLU A 79 2.81 23.15 -4.40
CA GLU A 79 4.20 23.51 -4.69
C GLU A 79 4.90 22.64 -5.75
N GLY A 80 4.14 22.04 -6.67
CA GLY A 80 4.69 21.32 -7.83
C GLY A 80 5.22 19.92 -7.55
N TRP A 81 4.76 19.28 -6.46
CA TRP A 81 5.04 17.87 -6.21
C TRP A 81 4.14 16.98 -7.08
N ALA A 82 4.74 16.11 -7.88
CA ALA A 82 4.04 15.01 -8.54
C ALA A 82 4.05 13.78 -7.62
N VAL A 83 2.89 13.19 -7.35
CA VAL A 83 2.73 12.08 -6.41
C VAL A 83 2.22 10.85 -7.14
N HIS A 84 2.99 9.78 -7.16
CA HIS A 84 2.58 8.47 -7.66
C HIS A 84 2.18 7.61 -6.47
N GLY A 85 1.00 6.98 -6.51
CA GLY A 85 0.62 6.16 -5.38
C GLY A 85 -0.65 5.37 -5.55
N LYS A 86 -0.86 4.46 -4.61
CA LYS A 86 -2.04 3.59 -4.57
C LYS A 86 -2.74 3.68 -3.23
N SER A 87 -4.05 3.85 -3.30
CA SER A 87 -4.95 3.77 -2.13
C SER A 87 -5.33 2.33 -1.82
N GLY A 88 -5.54 2.04 -0.54
CA GLY A 88 -6.12 0.80 -0.03
C GLY A 88 -7.12 1.09 1.10
N SER A 89 -8.23 0.36 1.13
CA SER A 89 -9.28 0.53 2.14
C SER A 89 -9.74 -0.83 2.64
N GLY A 90 -10.10 -0.89 3.92
CA GLY A 90 -10.71 -2.05 4.53
C GLY A 90 -11.26 -1.71 5.90
N TRP A 91 -11.69 -2.73 6.63
CA TRP A 91 -12.13 -2.61 8.02
C TRP A 91 -11.42 -3.67 8.84
N LEU A 92 -10.92 -3.27 10.01
CA LEU A 92 -10.34 -4.23 10.94
C LEU A 92 -11.38 -5.26 11.36
N ARG A 93 -10.91 -6.46 11.70
CA ARG A 93 -11.76 -7.50 12.27
C ARG A 93 -11.79 -7.36 13.79
N ASP A 94 -12.92 -7.69 14.41
CA ASP A 94 -13.04 -7.84 15.85
C ASP A 94 -12.39 -9.14 16.33
N ASN A 95 -12.42 -9.39 17.65
CA ASN A 95 -11.84 -10.59 18.26
C ASN A 95 -12.51 -11.90 17.80
N ASN A 96 -13.71 -11.82 17.20
CA ASN A 96 -14.43 -12.96 16.63
C ASN A 96 -14.18 -13.10 15.11
N GLY A 97 -13.28 -12.30 14.55
CA GLY A 97 -12.95 -12.30 13.13
C GLY A 97 -14.00 -11.64 12.23
N LYS A 98 -15.01 -10.96 12.79
CA LYS A 98 -16.04 -10.26 12.00
C LYS A 98 -15.56 -8.86 11.65
N ILE A 99 -15.95 -8.36 10.48
CA ILE A 99 -15.70 -6.97 10.08
C ILE A 99 -16.25 -6.00 11.12
N ASN A 100 -15.43 -5.07 11.58
CA ASN A 100 -15.80 -3.98 12.46
C ASN A 100 -15.83 -2.66 11.68
N GLU A 101 -17.03 -2.25 11.25
CA GLU A 101 -17.23 -1.03 10.45
C GLU A 101 -16.82 0.26 11.18
N SER A 102 -16.75 0.24 12.52
CA SER A 102 -16.28 1.36 13.34
C SER A 102 -14.75 1.46 13.41
N ARG A 103 -14.03 0.56 12.74
CA ARG A 103 -12.57 0.53 12.66
C ARG A 103 -12.10 0.49 11.20
N PRO A 104 -12.44 1.51 10.39
CA PRO A 104 -11.96 1.58 9.01
C PRO A 104 -10.44 1.73 8.99
N GLN A 105 -9.80 1.09 8.02
CA GLN A 105 -8.39 1.18 7.72
C GLN A 105 -8.21 1.84 6.35
N GLY A 106 -7.32 2.83 6.29
CA GLY A 106 -6.92 3.54 5.09
C GLY A 106 -5.43 3.46 4.85
N TRP A 107 -5.04 3.16 3.62
CA TRP A 107 -3.68 3.22 3.13
C TRP A 107 -3.56 4.20 1.97
N PHE A 108 -2.47 4.95 1.97
CA PHE A 108 -1.94 5.56 0.75
C PHE A 108 -0.42 5.45 0.76
N VAL A 109 0.13 4.74 -0.22
CA VAL A 109 1.56 4.44 -0.33
C VAL A 109 2.07 4.80 -1.71
N GLY A 110 3.33 5.19 -1.82
CA GLY A 110 3.92 5.56 -3.10
C GLY A 110 5.18 6.40 -2.96
N TRP A 111 5.44 7.23 -3.98
CA TRP A 111 6.55 8.16 -3.99
C TRP A 111 6.13 9.52 -4.58
N ALA A 112 6.83 10.57 -4.18
CA ALA A 112 6.63 11.92 -4.66
C ALA A 112 7.91 12.46 -5.28
N GLU A 113 7.76 13.27 -6.32
CA GLU A 113 8.86 13.82 -7.12
C GLU A 113 8.73 15.33 -7.27
N LYS A 114 9.85 16.03 -7.10
CA LYS A 114 9.98 17.46 -7.35
C LYS A 114 11.44 17.80 -7.64
N ASN A 115 11.71 18.43 -8.78
CA ASN A 115 13.05 18.92 -9.16
C ASN A 115 14.16 17.86 -9.03
N GLY A 116 13.91 16.62 -9.48
CA GLY A 116 14.86 15.51 -9.39
C GLY A 116 14.99 14.87 -8.01
N ARG A 117 14.33 15.41 -6.97
CA ARG A 117 14.22 14.78 -5.65
C ARG A 117 13.04 13.83 -5.64
N GLN A 118 13.28 12.60 -5.21
CA GLN A 118 12.25 11.58 -5.00
C GLN A 118 12.14 11.23 -3.51
N VAL A 119 10.92 11.06 -3.01
CA VAL A 119 10.63 10.71 -1.61
C VAL A 119 9.58 9.61 -1.56
N VAL A 120 9.93 8.48 -0.97
CA VAL A 120 8.99 7.36 -0.72
C VAL A 120 8.20 7.63 0.57
N PHE A 121 6.91 7.31 0.58
CA PHE A 121 6.04 7.47 1.74
C PHE A 121 5.07 6.29 1.91
N ALA A 122 4.58 6.13 3.13
CA ALA A 122 3.51 5.20 3.49
C ALA A 122 2.65 5.82 4.59
N ARG A 123 1.39 6.11 4.27
CA ARG A 123 0.38 6.57 5.22
C ARG A 123 -0.57 5.43 5.54
N LEU A 124 -0.70 5.12 6.82
CA LEU A 124 -1.69 4.21 7.37
C LEU A 124 -2.53 4.96 8.39
N GLU A 125 -3.84 4.92 8.21
CA GLU A 125 -4.82 5.51 9.13
C GLU A 125 -5.79 4.45 9.60
N ILE A 126 -6.05 4.42 10.91
CA ILE A 126 -7.03 3.53 11.53
C ILE A 126 -8.07 4.40 12.25
N GLY A 127 -9.27 4.43 11.71
CA GLY A 127 -10.39 5.16 12.28
C GLY A 127 -10.87 4.59 13.62
N LYS A 128 -11.62 5.41 14.35
CA LYS A 128 -12.27 5.04 15.62
C LYS A 128 -13.80 5.05 15.55
N GLU A 129 -14.34 5.45 14.40
CA GLU A 129 -15.77 5.54 14.12
C GLU A 129 -16.04 5.13 12.67
N LYS A 130 -17.30 4.86 12.38
CA LYS A 130 -17.74 4.55 11.01
C LYS A 130 -17.59 5.79 10.14
N SER A 131 -17.16 5.58 8.89
CA SER A 131 -17.05 6.64 7.90
C SER A 131 -17.61 6.17 6.56
N ASP A 132 -18.30 7.06 5.86
CA ASP A 132 -18.78 6.84 4.49
C ASP A 132 -17.68 7.14 3.45
N ILE A 133 -16.57 7.74 3.87
CA ILE A 133 -15.40 7.99 3.03
C ILE A 133 -14.47 6.77 3.12
N PRO A 134 -14.09 6.14 1.99
CA PRO A 134 -13.11 5.06 2.01
C PRO A 134 -11.79 5.54 2.63
N GLY A 135 -11.27 4.79 3.60
CA GLY A 135 -10.06 5.21 4.34
C GLY A 135 -8.86 5.54 3.46
N GLY A 136 -8.66 4.80 2.36
CA GLY A 136 -7.57 5.08 1.41
C GLY A 136 -7.75 6.37 0.61
N SER A 137 -8.99 6.82 0.37
CA SER A 137 -9.26 8.12 -0.27
C SER A 137 -8.89 9.26 0.68
N LYS A 138 -9.27 9.14 1.95
CA LYS A 138 -8.89 10.08 3.00
C LYS A 138 -7.36 10.15 3.18
N ALA A 139 -6.70 8.99 3.35
CA ALA A 139 -5.24 8.94 3.52
C ALA A 139 -4.48 9.55 2.34
N ARG A 140 -5.02 9.44 1.12
CA ARG A 140 -4.48 10.11 -0.06
C ARG A 140 -4.60 11.62 0.03
N GLU A 141 -5.80 12.12 0.31
CA GLU A 141 -6.08 13.56 0.40
C GLU A 141 -5.22 14.22 1.48
N ASP A 142 -5.11 13.58 2.65
CA ASP A 142 -4.27 14.05 3.75
C ASP A 142 -2.80 14.14 3.31
N ILE A 143 -2.25 13.14 2.62
CA ILE A 143 -0.87 13.20 2.10
C ILE A 143 -0.68 14.31 1.05
N LEU A 144 -1.64 14.50 0.13
CA LEU A 144 -1.51 15.54 -0.90
C LEU A 144 -1.48 16.95 -0.31
N VAL A 145 -2.13 17.16 0.84
CA VAL A 145 -2.11 18.43 1.59
C VAL A 145 -0.88 18.55 2.49
N GLU A 146 -0.52 17.49 3.22
CA GLU A 146 0.55 17.51 4.22
C GLU A 146 1.97 17.47 3.60
N LEU A 147 2.13 16.88 2.41
CA LEU A 147 3.43 16.62 1.81
C LEU A 147 4.36 17.85 1.71
N PRO A 148 3.91 19.04 1.24
CA PRO A 148 4.75 20.22 1.20
C PRO A 148 5.23 20.65 2.59
N VAL A 149 4.36 20.60 3.59
CA VAL A 149 4.69 20.96 4.99
C VAL A 149 5.72 19.98 5.57
N LEU A 150 5.53 18.68 5.34
CA LEU A 150 6.46 17.64 5.78
C LEU A 150 7.85 17.78 5.14
N MET A 151 7.91 18.32 3.92
CA MET A 151 9.15 18.52 3.17
C MET A 151 9.82 19.87 3.42
N GLY A 152 9.07 20.90 3.84
CA GLY A 152 9.58 22.22 4.19
C GLY A 152 10.23 22.32 5.57
N ASN A 153 9.94 21.36 6.47
CA ASN A 153 10.52 21.29 7.82
C ASN A 153 11.88 20.56 7.87
N LYS A 154 12.64 20.53 6.76
CA LYS A 154 13.95 19.88 6.65
C LYS A 154 14.99 20.77 5.98
#